data_AF-A0A3N5RGT9-F1
#
_entry.id   AF-A0A3N5RGT9-F1
#
_cell.length_a   1.000
_cell.length_b   1.000
_cell.length_c   1.000
_cell.angle_alpha   90.00
_cell.angle_beta   90.00
_cell.angle_gamma   90.00
#
_symmetry.space_group_name_H-M   'P 1'
#
loop_
_entity.id
_entity.type
_entity.pdbx_description
1 polymer ?
#
loop_
_entity_poly.entity_id
_entity_poly.type
_entity_poly.pdbx_seq_one_letter_code
_entity_poly.pdbx_strand_id
1 'polypeptide(L)'
;MKLQKKYVGKIFGKLTIIDQIPGKKSICKCECGNTKIIATSNLRLGNIFSCGCLRSINRENYDQDMKNKLLSRIDIKDNGCWEWKGAKHRQGYGNIGYKRKVCLAHRISWKLFRGDLRDDILVLHKCDNPPCINPDHLFLGSDRDNVLDSISKGRFYRAKGKDHYFSRFSNEQIKEIRKLSESGITYDKIAKLFDSHKATICHIVKRKSWKHL
;
A
#
# COMPACT_ATOMS: atom_id res chain seq x y z
N MET A 1 50.45 31.38 -4.06
CA MET A 1 50.91 30.28 -3.18
C MET A 1 50.63 28.95 -3.87
N LYS A 2 51.67 28.19 -4.29
CA LYS A 2 51.48 26.90 -4.98
C LYS A 2 50.79 25.90 -4.03
N LEU A 3 49.69 25.29 -4.48
CA LEU A 3 48.96 24.30 -3.68
C LEU A 3 49.84 23.05 -3.50
N GLN A 4 50.23 22.72 -2.27
CA GLN A 4 50.99 21.49 -2.00
C GLN A 4 50.10 20.26 -2.22
N LYS A 5 50.38 19.50 -3.29
CA LYS A 5 49.70 18.25 -3.67
C LYS A 5 50.16 17.04 -2.84
N LYS A 6 50.31 17.20 -1.52
CA LYS A 6 50.91 16.21 -0.59
C LYS A 6 50.17 14.86 -0.53
N TYR A 7 48.88 14.84 -0.89
CA TYR A 7 48.03 13.65 -0.71
C TYR A 7 47.65 12.96 -2.01
N VAL A 8 48.11 13.45 -3.17
CA VAL A 8 47.86 12.80 -4.47
C VAL A 8 48.46 11.39 -4.46
N GLY A 9 47.71 10.42 -4.97
CA GLY A 9 48.06 9.00 -4.97
C GLY A 9 47.70 8.25 -3.69
N LYS A 10 47.37 8.95 -2.58
CA LYS A 10 46.99 8.27 -1.33
C LYS A 10 45.57 7.70 -1.40
N ILE A 11 45.40 6.55 -0.76
CA ILE A 11 44.16 5.79 -0.70
C ILE A 11 43.53 5.96 0.71
N PHE A 12 42.23 6.20 0.75
CA PHE A 12 41.41 6.34 1.95
C PHE A 12 40.15 5.48 1.80
N GLY A 13 40.16 4.26 2.34
CA GLY A 13 39.14 3.26 2.06
C GLY A 13 39.11 2.91 0.57
N LYS A 14 37.98 3.15 -0.11
CA LYS A 14 37.80 2.90 -1.54
C LYS A 14 38.11 4.12 -2.42
N LEU A 15 38.65 5.20 -1.85
CA LEU A 15 38.89 6.47 -2.54
C LEU A 15 40.39 6.71 -2.72
N THR A 16 40.81 6.90 -3.96
CA THR A 16 42.17 7.32 -4.31
C THR A 16 42.15 8.80 -4.66
N ILE A 17 42.99 9.61 -4.02
CA ILE A 17 43.13 11.04 -4.37
C ILE A 17 43.87 11.15 -5.69
N ILE A 18 43.21 11.67 -6.73
CA ILE A 18 43.81 11.89 -8.05
C ILE A 18 44.30 13.33 -8.23
N ASP A 19 43.71 14.29 -7.52
CA ASP A 19 44.21 15.67 -7.52
C ASP A 19 43.81 16.44 -6.25
N GLN A 20 44.44 17.60 -6.01
CA GLN A 20 44.08 18.52 -4.94
C GLN A 20 43.80 19.92 -5.50
N ILE A 21 42.71 20.53 -5.03
CA ILE A 21 42.24 21.85 -5.46
C ILE A 21 42.25 22.86 -4.31
N PRO A 22 42.20 24.17 -4.60
CA PRO A 22 42.10 25.21 -3.58
C PRO A 22 40.96 24.98 -2.58
N GLY A 23 41.13 25.47 -1.35
CA GLY A 23 40.15 25.28 -0.27
C GLY A 23 40.25 23.93 0.46
N LYS A 24 41.45 23.30 0.48
CA LYS A 24 41.72 22.03 1.19
C LYS A 24 40.79 20.88 0.76
N LYS A 25 40.49 20.82 -0.55
CA LYS A 25 39.68 19.76 -1.16
C LYS A 25 40.55 18.89 -2.06
N SER A 26 40.18 17.62 -2.16
CA SER A 26 40.81 16.60 -2.98
C SER A 26 39.78 16.03 -3.95
N ILE A 27 40.16 15.88 -5.21
CA ILE A 27 39.42 15.11 -6.20
C ILE A 27 39.79 13.64 -5.99
N CYS A 28 38.79 12.82 -5.70
CA CYS A 28 38.99 11.41 -5.37
C CYS A 28 38.29 10.52 -6.40
N LYS A 29 39.00 9.53 -6.93
CA LYS A 29 38.43 8.45 -7.74
C LYS A 29 38.11 7.27 -6.83
N CYS A 30 36.87 6.80 -6.87
CA CYS A 30 36.43 5.62 -6.12
C CYS A 30 36.72 4.35 -6.92
N GLU A 31 36.90 3.21 -6.24
CA GLU A 31 37.00 1.89 -6.88
C GLU A 31 35.85 1.57 -7.84
N CYS A 32 34.64 2.09 -7.57
CA CYS A 32 33.49 1.92 -8.46
C CYS A 32 33.54 2.82 -9.72
N GLY A 33 34.65 3.50 -9.99
CA GLY A 33 34.85 4.37 -11.15
C GLY A 33 34.42 5.84 -10.95
N ASN A 34 33.48 6.11 -10.03
CA ASN A 34 32.98 7.47 -9.80
C ASN A 34 34.03 8.40 -9.20
N THR A 35 33.96 9.68 -9.56
CA THR A 35 34.83 10.73 -9.02
C THR A 35 34.05 11.66 -8.10
N LYS A 36 34.67 12.12 -7.00
CA LYS A 36 34.03 13.01 -6.03
C LYS A 36 35.02 14.00 -5.45
N ILE A 37 34.58 15.25 -5.31
CA ILE A 37 35.35 16.29 -4.61
C ILE A 37 35.04 16.19 -3.12
N ILE A 38 36.07 15.99 -2.30
CA ILE A 38 35.93 15.74 -0.85
C ILE A 38 36.94 16.60 -0.10
N ALA A 39 36.54 17.17 1.04
CA ALA A 39 37.47 17.88 1.91
C ALA A 39 38.57 16.92 2.42
N THR A 40 39.84 17.34 2.33
CA THR A 40 40.99 16.51 2.73
C THR A 40 40.91 16.08 4.20
N SER A 41 40.30 16.90 5.05
CA SER A 41 40.03 16.58 6.46
C SER A 41 39.10 15.37 6.62
N ASN A 42 38.01 15.28 5.83
CA ASN A 42 37.07 14.17 5.92
C ASN A 42 37.67 12.83 5.48
N LEU A 43 38.61 12.85 4.53
CA LEU A 43 39.37 11.65 4.14
C LEU A 43 40.30 11.22 5.29
N ARG A 44 41.04 12.16 5.87
CA ARG A 44 41.99 11.90 6.95
C ARG A 44 41.35 11.42 8.25
N LEU A 45 40.18 11.95 8.59
CA LEU A 45 39.43 11.57 9.79
C LEU A 45 38.63 10.27 9.60
N GLY A 46 38.58 9.72 8.39
CA GLY A 46 37.81 8.50 8.09
C GLY A 46 36.30 8.71 7.97
N ASN A 47 35.83 9.95 8.00
CA ASN A 47 34.40 10.28 7.86
C ASN A 47 33.83 9.89 6.49
N ILE A 48 34.67 9.93 5.44
CA ILE A 48 34.29 9.58 4.08
C ILE A 48 35.36 8.64 3.50
N PHE A 49 34.95 7.41 3.20
CA PHE A 49 35.81 6.32 2.72
C PHE A 49 35.29 5.67 1.43
N SER A 50 34.21 6.19 0.85
CA SER A 50 33.69 5.84 -0.49
C SER A 50 32.98 7.03 -1.12
N CYS A 51 32.69 7.00 -2.41
CA CYS A 51 31.94 8.08 -3.06
C CYS A 51 30.45 8.12 -2.61
N GLY A 52 29.99 7.10 -1.90
CA GLY A 52 28.59 6.84 -1.58
C GLY A 52 28.07 5.51 -2.17
N CYS A 53 28.83 4.88 -3.07
CA CYS A 53 28.48 3.61 -3.71
C CYS A 53 28.25 2.47 -2.70
N LEU A 54 28.93 2.47 -1.56
CA LEU A 54 28.70 1.49 -0.50
C LEU A 54 27.27 1.57 0.07
N ARG A 55 26.62 2.74 0.06
CA ARG A 55 25.21 2.86 0.44
C ARG A 55 24.29 2.22 -0.59
N SER A 56 24.61 2.34 -1.88
CA SER A 56 23.84 1.71 -2.97
C SER A 56 23.99 0.19 -2.95
N ILE A 57 25.23 -0.31 -2.83
CA ILE A 57 25.53 -1.73 -2.70
C ILE A 57 24.82 -2.34 -1.48
N ASN A 58 24.87 -1.65 -0.32
CA ASN A 58 24.14 -2.11 0.86
C ASN A 58 22.61 -2.11 0.67
N ARG A 59 22.07 -1.20 -0.15
CA ARG A 59 20.64 -1.17 -0.49
C ARG A 59 20.24 -2.32 -1.41
N GLU A 60 21.01 -2.56 -2.46
CA GLU A 60 20.79 -3.68 -3.38
C GLU A 60 20.90 -5.02 -2.65
N ASN A 61 21.92 -5.19 -1.82
CA ASN A 61 22.08 -6.37 -0.96
C ASN A 61 20.90 -6.55 -0.01
N TYR A 62 20.38 -5.45 0.58
CA TYR A 62 19.21 -5.50 1.45
C TYR A 62 17.93 -5.90 0.71
N ASP A 63 17.69 -5.33 -0.47
CA ASP A 63 16.51 -5.66 -1.28
C ASP A 63 16.59 -7.12 -1.78
N GLN A 64 17.80 -7.64 -2.07
CA GLN A 64 18.01 -9.04 -2.41
C GLN A 64 17.81 -9.99 -1.22
N ASP A 65 18.32 -9.65 -0.04
CA ASP A 65 18.03 -10.38 1.20
C ASP A 65 16.52 -10.43 1.47
N MET A 66 15.82 -9.32 1.25
CA MET A 66 14.37 -9.25 1.41
C MET A 66 13.62 -10.13 0.41
N LYS A 67 14.08 -10.23 -0.86
CA LYS A 67 13.53 -11.18 -1.83
C LYS A 67 13.67 -12.61 -1.34
N ASN A 68 14.85 -13.00 -0.88
CA ASN A 68 15.09 -14.34 -0.34
C ASN A 68 14.21 -14.61 0.89
N LYS A 69 14.02 -13.61 1.75
CA LYS A 69 13.12 -13.69 2.90
C LYS A 69 11.65 -13.85 2.51
N LEU A 70 11.20 -13.22 1.42
CA LEU A 70 9.86 -13.46 0.89
C LEU A 70 9.75 -14.90 0.38
N LEU A 71 10.66 -15.32 -0.50
CA LEU A 71 10.63 -16.63 -1.17
C LEU A 71 10.78 -17.80 -0.19
N SER A 72 11.50 -17.62 0.92
CA SER A 72 11.57 -18.65 1.98
C SER A 72 10.25 -18.88 2.73
N ARG A 73 9.26 -18.01 2.55
CA ARG A 73 8.00 -18.02 3.31
C ARG A 73 6.77 -18.16 2.41
N ILE A 74 6.95 -18.64 1.19
CA ILE A 74 5.83 -18.93 0.28
C ILE A 74 5.53 -20.42 0.20
N ASP A 75 4.25 -20.70 -0.03
CA ASP A 75 3.77 -22.00 -0.47
C ASP A 75 3.23 -21.86 -1.89
N ILE A 76 3.83 -22.55 -2.85
CA ILE A 76 3.41 -22.47 -4.25
C ILE A 76 2.25 -23.44 -4.45
N LYS A 77 1.12 -22.91 -4.90
CA LYS A 77 -0.09 -23.69 -5.20
C LYS A 77 -0.18 -24.01 -6.68
N ASP A 78 -0.96 -25.02 -7.04
CA ASP A 78 -1.19 -25.46 -8.42
C ASP A 78 -1.75 -24.35 -9.33
N ASN A 79 -2.50 -23.41 -8.75
CA ASN A 79 -3.03 -22.24 -9.46
C ASN A 79 -1.99 -21.11 -9.66
N GLY A 80 -0.71 -21.35 -9.34
CA GLY A 80 0.37 -20.37 -9.45
C GLY A 80 0.45 -19.35 -8.32
N CYS A 81 -0.43 -19.40 -7.31
CA CYS A 81 -0.35 -18.49 -6.17
C CYS A 81 0.89 -18.77 -5.31
N TRP A 82 1.52 -17.71 -4.84
CA TRP A 82 2.58 -17.77 -3.82
C TRP A 82 1.95 -17.40 -2.48
N GLU A 83 1.45 -18.39 -1.74
CA GLU A 83 0.74 -18.14 -0.50
C GLU A 83 1.69 -17.83 0.65
N TRP A 84 1.45 -16.71 1.32
CA TRP A 84 2.25 -16.27 2.46
C TRP A 84 2.05 -17.15 3.69
N LYS A 85 3.11 -17.82 4.13
CA LYS A 85 3.16 -18.64 5.36
C LYS A 85 3.50 -17.84 6.63
N GLY A 86 3.86 -16.55 6.49
CA GLY A 86 4.18 -15.70 7.63
C GLY A 86 2.97 -15.12 8.36
N ALA A 87 3.23 -14.13 9.22
CA ALA A 87 2.16 -13.41 9.93
C ALA A 87 1.16 -12.79 8.95
N LYS A 88 -0.13 -12.88 9.28
CA LYS A 88 -1.24 -12.31 8.52
C LYS A 88 -2.05 -11.41 9.45
N HIS A 89 -2.64 -10.36 8.93
CA HIS A 89 -3.56 -9.52 9.73
C HIS A 89 -5.00 -10.05 9.67
N ARG A 90 -5.94 -9.37 10.34
CA ARG A 90 -7.36 -9.77 10.41
C ARG A 90 -8.06 -10.05 9.07
N GLN A 91 -7.77 -9.29 8.01
CA GLN A 91 -8.39 -9.50 6.68
C GLN A 91 -7.61 -10.50 5.79
N GLY A 92 -6.68 -11.28 6.35
CA GLY A 92 -5.97 -12.34 5.63
C GLY A 92 -4.70 -11.93 4.85
N TYR A 93 -4.46 -10.63 4.57
CA TYR A 93 -3.22 -10.20 3.92
C TYR A 93 -1.98 -10.46 4.80
N GLY A 94 -0.90 -10.91 4.17
CA GLY A 94 0.39 -11.15 4.80
C GLY A 94 1.11 -9.87 5.23
N ASN A 95 1.82 -9.95 6.35
CA ASN A 95 2.67 -8.89 6.91
C ASN A 95 4.14 -9.29 6.90
N ILE A 96 5.02 -8.32 6.63
CA ILE A 96 6.47 -8.47 6.66
C ILE A 96 7.15 -7.17 7.16
N GLY A 97 8.26 -7.31 7.88
CA GLY A 97 9.10 -6.18 8.26
C GLY A 97 10.02 -5.74 7.12
N TYR A 98 9.93 -4.48 6.69
CA TYR A 98 10.77 -3.85 5.67
C TYR A 98 11.20 -2.45 6.14
N LYS A 99 12.52 -2.16 6.11
CA LYS A 99 13.11 -0.88 6.54
C LYS A 99 12.58 -0.39 7.90
N ARG A 100 12.56 -1.28 8.90
CA ARG A 100 12.10 -1.05 10.29
C ARG A 100 10.60 -0.74 10.43
N LYS A 101 9.79 -0.95 9.38
CA LYS A 101 8.34 -0.80 9.40
C LYS A 101 7.67 -2.14 9.08
N VAL A 102 6.47 -2.36 9.62
CA VAL A 102 5.62 -3.48 9.20
C VAL A 102 4.86 -3.04 7.94
N CYS A 103 4.93 -3.86 6.89
CA CYS A 103 4.33 -3.60 5.59
C CYS A 103 3.57 -4.83 5.10
N LEU A 104 2.63 -4.61 4.17
CA LEU A 104 1.91 -5.69 3.49
C LEU A 104 2.86 -6.45 2.56
N ALA A 105 2.90 -7.78 2.70
CA ALA A 105 3.82 -8.65 2.00
C ALA A 105 3.66 -8.57 0.47
N HIS A 106 2.42 -8.47 -0.03
CA HIS A 106 2.16 -8.32 -1.47
C HIS A 106 2.68 -6.98 -2.03
N ARG A 107 2.60 -5.87 -1.28
CA ARG A 107 3.16 -4.57 -1.71
C ARG A 107 4.68 -4.63 -1.77
N ILE A 108 5.32 -5.27 -0.79
CA ILE A 108 6.78 -5.47 -0.79
C ILE A 108 7.21 -6.39 -1.93
N SER A 109 6.44 -7.45 -2.21
CA SER A 109 6.67 -8.30 -3.38
C SER A 109 6.63 -7.50 -4.68
N TRP A 110 5.58 -6.71 -4.92
CA TRP A 110 5.52 -5.82 -6.09
C TRP A 110 6.76 -4.91 -6.16
N LYS A 111 7.09 -4.23 -5.05
CA LYS A 111 8.22 -3.30 -4.99
C LYS A 111 9.54 -3.96 -5.42
N LEU A 112 9.79 -5.18 -4.94
CA LEU A 112 11.06 -5.88 -5.17
C LEU A 112 11.14 -6.54 -6.56
N PHE A 113 10.02 -7.07 -7.07
CA PHE A 113 10.00 -7.82 -8.34
C PHE A 113 9.61 -6.98 -9.55
N ARG A 114 8.85 -5.90 -9.38
CA ARG A 114 8.40 -5.01 -10.48
C ARG A 114 9.01 -3.62 -10.44
N GLY A 115 9.49 -3.17 -9.28
CA GLY A 115 10.11 -1.86 -9.12
C GLY A 115 9.28 -0.91 -8.26
N ASP A 116 9.70 0.36 -8.22
CA ASP A 116 9.21 1.30 -7.23
C ASP A 116 7.69 1.56 -7.34
N LEU A 117 7.05 1.58 -6.17
CA LEU A 117 5.64 1.89 -5.97
C LEU A 117 5.57 3.28 -5.34
N ARG A 118 4.75 4.18 -5.90
CA ARG A 118 4.36 5.41 -5.20
C ARG A 118 3.43 5.07 -4.04
N ASP A 119 3.48 5.85 -2.97
CA ASP A 119 2.78 5.52 -1.72
C ASP A 119 1.25 5.51 -1.86
N ASP A 120 0.72 6.28 -2.81
CA ASP A 120 -0.70 6.47 -3.15
C ASP A 120 -1.29 5.38 -4.05
N ILE A 121 -0.45 4.49 -4.62
CA ILE A 121 -0.92 3.43 -5.51
C ILE A 121 -1.26 2.18 -4.71
N LEU A 122 -2.45 1.62 -4.96
CA LEU A 122 -2.86 0.32 -4.43
C LEU A 122 -2.29 -0.82 -5.27
N VAL A 123 -1.95 -1.92 -4.60
CA VAL A 123 -1.57 -3.17 -5.24
C VAL A 123 -2.71 -4.16 -5.02
N LEU A 124 -3.39 -4.53 -6.10
CA LEU A 124 -4.59 -5.35 -6.10
C LEU A 124 -4.27 -6.77 -6.62
N HIS A 125 -5.11 -7.74 -6.24
CA HIS A 125 -4.96 -9.15 -6.63
C HIS A 125 -5.86 -9.51 -7.80
N LYS A 126 -5.32 -10.14 -8.84
CA LYS A 126 -6.11 -10.78 -9.91
C LYS A 126 -6.79 -12.07 -9.44
N CYS A 127 -6.15 -12.76 -8.51
CA CYS A 127 -6.57 -14.06 -7.99
C CYS A 127 -7.56 -13.98 -6.81
N ASP A 128 -7.86 -12.77 -6.32
CA ASP A 128 -8.74 -12.55 -5.16
C ASP A 128 -8.36 -13.36 -3.89
N ASN A 129 -7.07 -13.71 -3.76
CA ASN A 129 -6.52 -14.49 -2.65
C ASN A 129 -5.59 -13.61 -1.78
N PRO A 130 -6.06 -13.05 -0.64
CA PRO A 130 -5.29 -12.08 0.16
C PRO A 130 -3.88 -12.53 0.62
N PRO A 131 -3.64 -13.80 0.97
CA PRO A 131 -2.30 -14.32 1.27
C PRO A 131 -1.34 -14.39 0.09
N CYS A 132 -1.82 -14.29 -1.16
CA CYS A 132 -0.97 -14.41 -2.34
C CYS A 132 -0.03 -13.20 -2.48
N ILE A 133 1.25 -13.46 -2.73
CA ILE A 133 2.26 -12.44 -2.98
C ILE A 133 2.93 -12.57 -4.35
N ASN A 134 2.41 -13.40 -5.25
CA ASN A 134 2.99 -13.60 -6.58
C ASN A 134 2.90 -12.29 -7.41
N PRO A 135 4.02 -11.69 -7.85
CA PRO A 135 4.04 -10.47 -8.67
C PRO A 135 3.24 -10.54 -9.98
N ASP A 136 3.05 -11.73 -10.55
CA ASP A 136 2.24 -11.93 -11.77
C ASP A 136 0.73 -11.85 -11.48
N HIS A 137 0.34 -12.19 -10.25
CA HIS A 137 -1.04 -12.16 -9.77
C HIS A 137 -1.43 -10.81 -9.16
N LEU A 138 -0.51 -9.84 -9.17
CA LEU A 138 -0.73 -8.48 -8.67
C LEU A 138 -0.86 -7.50 -9.83
N PHE A 139 -1.52 -6.37 -9.58
CA PHE A 139 -1.58 -5.23 -10.50
C PHE A 139 -1.75 -3.92 -9.74
N LEU A 140 -1.43 -2.80 -10.39
CA LEU A 140 -1.60 -1.47 -9.81
C LEU A 140 -3.01 -0.96 -10.09
N GLY A 141 -3.66 -0.40 -9.08
CA GLY A 141 -4.98 0.21 -9.22
C GLY A 141 -5.13 1.46 -8.36
N SER A 142 -6.14 2.26 -8.68
CA SER A 142 -6.60 3.35 -7.83
C SER A 142 -7.67 2.87 -6.84
N ASP A 143 -7.96 3.68 -5.81
CA ASP A 143 -9.10 3.44 -4.92
C ASP A 143 -10.42 3.29 -5.71
N ARG A 144 -10.56 4.07 -6.79
CA ARG A 144 -11.73 4.01 -7.68
C ARG A 144 -11.81 2.66 -8.38
N ASP A 145 -10.69 2.13 -8.87
CA ASP A 145 -10.64 0.82 -9.53
C ASP A 145 -10.96 -0.31 -8.54
N ASN A 146 -10.45 -0.21 -7.31
CA ASN A 146 -10.75 -1.18 -6.25
C ASN A 146 -12.24 -1.21 -5.87
N VAL A 147 -12.88 -0.04 -5.78
CA VAL A 147 -14.33 0.06 -5.53
C VAL A 147 -15.13 -0.48 -6.71
N LEU A 148 -14.76 -0.15 -7.95
CA LEU A 148 -15.43 -0.67 -9.15
C LEU A 148 -15.29 -2.20 -9.26
N ASP A 149 -14.10 -2.75 -8.97
CA ASP A 149 -13.87 -4.20 -8.96
C ASP A 149 -14.74 -4.90 -7.92
N SER A 150 -14.78 -4.35 -6.69
CA SER A 150 -15.63 -4.86 -5.60
C SER A 150 -17.12 -4.82 -5.94
N ILE A 151 -17.59 -3.76 -6.63
CA ILE A 151 -18.96 -3.67 -7.13
C ILE A 151 -19.21 -4.72 -8.21
N SER A 152 -18.31 -4.84 -9.19
CA SER A 152 -18.47 -5.79 -10.31
C SER A 152 -18.51 -7.25 -9.85
N LYS A 153 -17.72 -7.59 -8.82
CA LYS A 153 -17.64 -8.93 -8.24
C LYS A 153 -18.67 -9.17 -7.13
N GLY A 154 -19.61 -8.24 -6.93
CA GLY A 154 -20.70 -8.39 -5.95
C GLY A 154 -20.26 -8.39 -4.49
N ARG A 155 -19.01 -8.02 -4.19
CA ARG A 155 -18.45 -7.98 -2.83
C ARG A 155 -18.71 -6.66 -2.10
N PHE A 156 -19.27 -5.69 -2.80
CA PHE A 156 -19.63 -4.40 -2.22
C PHE A 156 -20.96 -4.49 -1.44
N TYR A 157 -20.88 -4.91 -0.18
CA TYR A 157 -22.04 -4.93 0.72
C TYR A 157 -22.35 -3.52 1.23
N ARG A 158 -23.43 -2.93 0.73
CA ARG A 158 -24.12 -1.83 1.42
C ARG A 158 -25.19 -2.44 2.31
N ALA A 159 -25.10 -2.21 3.62
CA ALA A 159 -26.18 -2.53 4.54
C ALA A 159 -27.48 -1.87 4.05
N LYS A 160 -28.56 -2.65 3.92
CA LYS A 160 -29.85 -2.22 3.37
C LYS A 160 -30.96 -2.51 4.38
N GLY A 161 -31.98 -1.66 4.39
CA GLY A 161 -33.14 -1.87 5.27
C GLY A 161 -32.71 -1.94 6.73
N LYS A 162 -33.20 -2.95 7.45
CA LYS A 162 -32.95 -3.14 8.89
C LYS A 162 -31.48 -3.33 9.25
N ASP A 163 -30.65 -3.78 8.32
CA ASP A 163 -29.22 -4.00 8.55
C ASP A 163 -28.43 -2.68 8.53
N HIS A 164 -29.04 -1.59 8.03
CA HIS A 164 -28.44 -0.27 8.07
C HIS A 164 -28.55 0.31 9.49
N TYR A 165 -27.45 0.74 10.08
CA TYR A 165 -27.38 1.21 11.48
C TYR A 165 -28.30 2.41 11.80
N PHE A 166 -28.67 3.22 10.81
CA PHE A 166 -29.67 4.29 10.94
C PHE A 166 -31.11 3.86 10.57
N SER A 167 -31.37 2.57 10.39
CA SER A 167 -32.70 2.10 10.03
C SER A 167 -33.68 2.27 11.20
N ARG A 168 -34.67 3.14 11.01
CA ARG A 168 -35.75 3.35 11.98
C ARG A 168 -36.85 2.30 11.94
N PHE A 169 -36.93 1.51 10.88
CA PHE A 169 -38.03 0.56 10.65
C PHE A 169 -37.54 -0.88 10.58
N SER A 170 -38.39 -1.82 11.04
CA SER A 170 -38.23 -3.25 10.82
C SER A 170 -38.90 -3.71 9.51
N ASN A 171 -38.59 -4.93 9.06
CA ASN A 171 -39.20 -5.49 7.86
C ASN A 171 -40.74 -5.62 8.00
N GLU A 172 -41.20 -5.94 9.20
CA GLU A 172 -42.61 -6.11 9.57
C GLU A 172 -43.33 -4.76 9.52
N GLN A 173 -42.74 -3.71 10.10
CA GLN A 173 -43.30 -2.35 10.04
C GLN A 173 -43.41 -1.84 8.61
N ILE A 174 -42.44 -2.14 7.74
CA ILE A 174 -42.50 -1.75 6.32
C ILE A 174 -43.64 -2.45 5.58
N LYS A 175 -43.86 -3.75 5.83
CA LYS A 175 -44.99 -4.50 5.26
C LYS A 175 -46.32 -3.94 5.76
N GLU A 176 -46.40 -3.62 7.05
CA GLU A 176 -47.59 -3.05 7.68
C GLU A 176 -47.92 -1.66 7.13
N ILE A 177 -46.93 -0.77 6.99
CA ILE A 177 -47.08 0.56 6.38
C ILE A 177 -47.67 0.47 4.97
N ARG A 178 -47.19 -0.49 4.15
CA ARG A 178 -47.70 -0.69 2.79
C ARG A 178 -49.13 -1.23 2.79
N LYS A 179 -49.42 -2.21 3.65
CA LYS A 179 -50.77 -2.77 3.82
C LYS A 179 -51.78 -1.69 4.26
N LEU A 180 -51.42 -0.84 5.22
CA LEU A 180 -52.26 0.25 5.69
C LEU A 180 -52.53 1.30 4.59
N SER A 181 -51.54 1.57 3.73
CA SER A 181 -51.73 2.42 2.56
C SER A 181 -52.65 1.79 1.52
N GLU A 182 -52.57 0.49 1.29
CA GLU A 182 -53.44 -0.24 0.36
C GLU A 182 -54.89 -0.27 0.86
N SER A 183 -55.10 -0.35 2.19
CA SER A 183 -56.41 -0.22 2.83
C SER A 183 -56.99 1.22 2.80
N GLY A 184 -56.36 2.16 2.09
CA GLY A 184 -56.86 3.51 1.89
C GLY A 184 -56.57 4.51 3.01
N ILE A 185 -55.70 4.17 3.97
CA ILE A 185 -55.32 5.10 5.05
C ILE A 185 -54.35 6.16 4.51
N THR A 186 -54.59 7.42 4.87
CA THR A 186 -53.76 8.53 4.42
C THR A 186 -52.34 8.50 5.01
N TYR A 187 -51.36 8.97 4.24
CA TYR A 187 -49.95 8.99 4.67
C TYR A 187 -49.73 9.78 5.96
N ASP A 188 -50.54 10.81 6.24
CA ASP A 188 -50.46 11.60 7.47
C ASP A 188 -50.90 10.80 8.71
N LYS A 189 -51.92 9.94 8.57
CA LYS A 189 -52.34 9.04 9.66
C LYS A 189 -51.32 7.95 9.91
N ILE A 190 -50.77 7.35 8.84
CA ILE A 190 -49.71 6.35 8.94
C ILE A 190 -48.45 6.95 9.57
N ALA A 191 -48.06 8.17 9.17
CA ALA A 191 -46.92 8.86 9.73
C ALA A 191 -47.03 9.06 11.25
N LYS A 192 -48.22 9.43 11.75
CA LYS A 192 -48.49 9.54 13.19
C LYS A 192 -48.45 8.20 13.91
N LEU A 193 -48.99 7.14 13.32
CA LEU A 193 -48.99 5.78 13.91
C LEU A 193 -47.59 5.24 14.15
N PHE A 194 -46.64 5.58 13.27
CA PHE A 194 -45.27 5.06 13.30
C PHE A 194 -44.22 6.09 13.77
N ASP A 195 -44.64 7.20 14.37
CA ASP A 195 -43.78 8.33 14.76
C ASP A 195 -42.74 8.68 13.66
N SER A 196 -43.27 9.00 12.49
CA SER A 196 -42.47 9.29 11.31
C SER A 196 -42.99 10.50 10.54
N HIS A 197 -42.20 10.95 9.57
CA HIS A 197 -42.60 12.02 8.67
C HIS A 197 -43.36 11.45 7.46
N LYS A 198 -44.38 12.18 7.00
CA LYS A 198 -45.15 11.85 5.79
C LYS A 198 -44.27 11.55 4.58
N ALA A 199 -43.18 12.29 4.41
CA ALA A 199 -42.21 12.09 3.32
C ALA A 199 -41.55 10.70 3.39
N THR A 200 -41.21 10.23 4.60
CA THR A 200 -40.64 8.90 4.84
C THR A 200 -41.63 7.80 4.48
N ILE A 201 -42.89 7.92 4.92
CA ILE A 201 -43.96 6.99 4.55
C ILE A 201 -44.18 6.97 3.04
N CYS A 202 -44.23 8.13 2.40
CA CYS A 202 -44.34 8.26 0.95
C CYS A 202 -43.19 7.52 0.22
N HIS A 203 -41.96 7.65 0.70
CA HIS A 203 -40.80 6.94 0.12
C HIS A 203 -40.87 5.42 0.30
N ILE A 204 -41.39 4.95 1.44
CA ILE A 204 -41.57 3.52 1.72
C ILE A 204 -42.67 2.92 0.82
N VAL A 205 -43.81 3.61 0.71
CA VAL A 205 -44.97 3.16 -0.10
C VAL A 205 -44.62 3.19 -1.60
N LYS A 206 -43.98 4.27 -2.08
CA LYS A 206 -43.55 4.39 -3.49
C LYS A 206 -42.30 3.57 -3.83
N ARG A 207 -41.83 2.71 -2.92
CA ARG A 207 -40.60 1.90 -3.04
C ARG A 207 -39.37 2.73 -3.48
N LYS A 208 -39.29 4.01 -3.08
CA LYS A 208 -38.06 4.81 -3.24
C LYS A 208 -37.01 4.39 -2.22
N SER A 209 -37.44 4.02 -1.01
CA SER A 209 -36.67 3.31 0.01
C SER A 209 -37.19 1.87 0.16
N TRP A 210 -36.44 0.99 0.83
CA TRP A 210 -36.84 -0.39 1.10
C TRP A 210 -37.27 -1.22 -0.12
N LYS A 211 -36.62 -1.01 -1.28
CA LYS A 211 -36.94 -1.67 -2.57
C LYS A 211 -36.92 -3.19 -2.56
N HIS A 212 -36.17 -3.79 -1.64
CA HIS A 212 -35.93 -5.23 -1.56
C HIS A 212 -37.05 -5.99 -0.83
N LEU A 213 -37.91 -5.28 -0.10
CA LEU A 213 -39.21 -5.75 0.37
C LEU A 213 -40.25 -5.21 -0.59
#